data_AF-A0A6L9QBB4-F1
#
_entry.id   AF-A0A6L9QBB4-F1
#
_cell.length_a   1.000
_cell.length_b   1.000
_cell.length_c   1.000
_cell.angle_alpha   90.00
_cell.angle_beta   90.00
_cell.angle_gamma   90.00
#
_symmetry.space_group_name_H-M   'P 1'
#
loop_
_entity.id
_entity.type
_entity.pdbx_description
1 polymer ?
#
loop_
_entity_poly.entity_id
_entity_poly.type
_entity_poly.pdbx_seq_one_letter_code
_entity_poly.pdbx_strand_id
1 'polypeptide(L)'
;DVFAVAREEKRAPTFAARIEARLASGDVAGAANIAKDAPGLLFRSLDRLLRLAPDAPDAVLAAAESAAGRTSGRVLLSLREHLLNRDAATGGVRLFANRVGRGVVAPDTRPPLDAEVVERLTTLLDEEIRGRLPSVRHLVVDPDALDVALPLSGKAAGNGLGVLPRGSVSAVDGELLRFFVYWRQHSRTTDFDLSVLLLDEQYGAPEWLSYTNLTTAGGRHSGDITSAPDGASEFIDLALDRVSADVIVPQVNVYSGEGFEKVEESFFGFMLRGAEQHGRPFEARTVQMKSDLRGPGRVALPLVFTRGDDGRWLAKWLHLHLKGHPHFNQVEGNRVTTAMLVRGIVERRYLTIGHLAELFDADKTSLWDGRAPGGPVTYIGLERPEGLHEDSQVFTLQNLGDLIPA
;
A
#
# COMPACT_ATOMS: atom_id res chain seq x y z
N ASP A 1 41.55 -5.12 -24.43
CA ASP A 1 40.10 -5.40 -24.55
C ASP A 1 39.16 -4.29 -24.09
N VAL A 2 39.29 -3.74 -22.87
CA VAL A 2 38.38 -2.68 -22.38
C VAL A 2 38.32 -1.45 -23.32
N PHE A 3 39.47 -1.01 -23.85
CA PHE A 3 39.55 0.12 -24.79
C PHE A 3 38.94 -0.15 -26.17
N ALA A 4 38.85 -1.41 -26.61
CA ALA A 4 38.18 -1.77 -27.87
C ALA A 4 36.65 -1.77 -27.72
N VAL A 5 36.14 -2.10 -26.52
CA VAL A 5 34.73 -1.98 -26.18
C VAL A 5 34.32 -0.51 -26.05
N ALA A 6 35.15 0.32 -25.40
CA ALA A 6 34.89 1.75 -25.26
C ALA A 6 34.91 2.52 -26.60
N ARG A 7 35.64 2.01 -27.60
CA ARG A 7 35.68 2.54 -28.97
C ARG A 7 34.62 1.94 -29.91
N GLU A 8 33.69 1.14 -29.38
CA GLU A 8 32.65 0.42 -30.14
C GLU A 8 33.18 -0.59 -31.18
N GLU A 9 34.48 -0.88 -31.19
CA GLU A 9 35.11 -1.85 -32.09
C GLU A 9 34.77 -3.31 -31.72
N LYS A 10 34.33 -3.54 -30.48
CA LYS A 10 33.94 -4.87 -29.95
C LYS A 10 32.72 -4.74 -29.05
N ARG A 11 31.64 -5.47 -29.35
CA ARG A 11 30.45 -5.51 -28.46
C ARG A 11 30.75 -6.41 -27.26
N ALA A 12 30.77 -5.84 -26.06
CA ALA A 12 30.70 -6.60 -24.82
C ALA A 12 29.24 -6.65 -24.34
N PRO A 13 28.63 -7.84 -24.21
CA PRO A 13 27.26 -7.93 -23.71
C PRO A 13 27.21 -7.45 -22.26
N THR A 14 26.19 -6.65 -21.95
CA THR A 14 25.92 -6.22 -20.57
C THR A 14 25.62 -7.44 -19.70
N PHE A 15 25.74 -7.29 -18.38
CA PHE A 15 25.41 -8.36 -17.44
C PHE A 15 23.98 -8.89 -17.64
N ALA A 16 23.01 -7.99 -17.82
CA ALA A 16 21.63 -8.34 -18.14
C ALA A 16 21.53 -9.09 -19.48
N ALA A 17 22.23 -8.64 -20.52
CA ALA A 17 22.22 -9.31 -21.82
C ALA A 17 22.77 -10.75 -21.74
N ARG A 18 23.76 -11.01 -20.86
CA ARG A 18 24.28 -12.37 -20.63
C ARG A 18 23.25 -13.29 -19.98
N ILE A 19 22.47 -12.78 -19.02
CA ILE A 19 21.37 -13.53 -18.39
C ILE A 19 20.27 -13.82 -19.42
N GLU A 20 19.83 -12.81 -20.16
CA GLU A 20 18.78 -12.97 -21.18
C GLU A 20 19.20 -13.93 -22.29
N ALA A 21 20.46 -13.92 -22.73
CA ALA A 21 20.97 -14.87 -23.72
C ALA A 21 20.88 -16.33 -23.24
N ARG A 22 21.16 -16.58 -21.95
CA ARG A 22 21.03 -17.92 -21.35
C ARG A 22 19.57 -18.35 -21.22
N LEU A 23 18.70 -17.43 -20.81
CA LEU A 23 17.27 -17.68 -20.75
C LEU A 23 16.69 -17.98 -22.15
N ALA A 24 17.15 -17.26 -23.18
CA ALA A 24 16.74 -17.48 -24.56
C ALA A 24 17.16 -18.86 -25.10
N SER A 25 18.27 -19.43 -24.60
CA SER A 25 18.71 -20.78 -24.94
C SER A 25 18.13 -21.88 -24.03
N GLY A 26 17.21 -21.54 -23.12
CA GLY A 26 16.64 -22.48 -22.15
C GLY A 26 17.56 -22.83 -20.97
N ASP A 27 18.73 -22.20 -20.86
CA ASP A 27 19.71 -22.45 -19.80
C ASP A 27 19.40 -21.60 -18.55
N VAL A 28 18.32 -21.97 -17.86
CA VAL A 28 17.88 -21.26 -16.64
C VAL A 28 18.89 -21.41 -15.50
N ALA A 29 19.49 -22.60 -15.36
CA ALA A 29 20.52 -22.86 -14.35
C ALA A 29 21.76 -21.97 -14.55
N GLY A 30 22.24 -21.84 -15.80
CA GLY A 30 23.33 -20.95 -16.15
C GLY A 30 22.98 -19.47 -15.95
N ALA A 31 21.73 -19.08 -16.25
CA ALA A 31 21.24 -17.72 -15.98
C ALA A 31 21.26 -17.41 -14.46
N ALA A 32 20.75 -18.32 -13.63
CA ALA A 32 20.76 -18.19 -12.17
C ALA A 32 22.19 -18.12 -11.61
N ASN A 33 23.10 -18.95 -12.15
CA ASN A 33 24.50 -18.95 -11.72
C ASN A 33 25.20 -17.63 -12.04
N ILE A 34 24.98 -17.04 -13.22
CA ILE A 34 25.50 -15.70 -13.55
C ILE A 34 24.91 -14.66 -12.60
N ALA A 35 23.61 -14.73 -12.31
CA ALA A 35 22.91 -13.76 -11.48
C ALA A 35 23.40 -13.73 -10.01
N LYS A 36 24.11 -14.75 -9.51
CA LYS A 36 24.74 -14.76 -8.17
C LYS A 36 25.71 -13.59 -7.94
N ASP A 37 26.31 -13.09 -9.02
CA ASP A 37 27.24 -11.94 -8.98
C ASP A 37 26.49 -10.60 -8.82
N ALA A 38 25.17 -10.60 -9.00
CA ALA A 38 24.29 -9.46 -8.74
C ALA A 38 23.08 -9.90 -7.89
N PRO A 39 23.25 -10.14 -6.58
CA PRO A 39 22.22 -10.73 -5.70
C PRO A 39 20.87 -10.00 -5.77
N GLY A 40 20.88 -8.67 -5.78
CA GLY A 40 19.65 -7.89 -5.92
C GLY A 40 18.92 -8.11 -7.25
N LEU A 41 19.63 -8.42 -8.35
CA LEU A 41 18.98 -8.77 -9.62
C LEU A 41 18.44 -10.20 -9.57
N LEU A 42 19.23 -11.14 -9.04
CA LEU A 42 18.81 -12.54 -8.84
C LEU A 42 17.48 -12.59 -8.08
N PHE A 43 17.40 -11.99 -6.90
CA PHE A 43 16.20 -12.03 -6.06
C PHE A 43 14.98 -11.37 -6.70
N ARG A 44 15.16 -10.27 -7.45
CA ARG A 44 14.07 -9.64 -8.23
C ARG A 44 13.61 -10.50 -9.41
N SER A 45 14.42 -11.47 -9.84
CA SER A 45 14.14 -12.35 -10.98
C SER A 45 13.73 -13.78 -10.57
N LEU A 46 13.78 -14.14 -9.28
CA LEU A 46 13.56 -15.52 -8.82
C LEU A 46 12.21 -16.08 -9.28
N ASP A 47 11.12 -15.32 -9.16
CA ASP A 47 9.80 -15.71 -9.68
C ASP A 47 9.85 -16.11 -11.16
N ARG A 48 10.52 -15.31 -11.99
CA ARG A 48 10.66 -15.59 -13.43
C ARG A 48 11.52 -16.82 -13.66
N LEU A 49 12.65 -16.95 -12.97
CA LEU A 49 13.57 -18.08 -13.12
C LEU A 49 12.88 -19.41 -12.76
N LEU A 50 12.15 -19.44 -11.64
CA LEU A 50 11.44 -20.64 -11.19
C LEU A 50 10.31 -21.02 -12.13
N ARG A 51 9.56 -20.05 -12.67
CA ARG A 51 8.54 -20.32 -13.69
C ARG A 51 9.11 -20.85 -15.00
N LEU A 52 10.38 -20.59 -15.30
CA LEU A 52 11.04 -21.08 -16.51
C LEU A 52 11.72 -22.45 -16.30
N ALA A 53 11.87 -22.91 -15.05
CA ALA A 53 12.44 -24.21 -14.71
C ALA A 53 11.58 -24.96 -13.68
N PRO A 54 10.29 -25.24 -14.00
CA PRO A 54 9.38 -25.91 -13.06
C PRO A 54 9.87 -27.32 -12.66
N ASP A 55 10.53 -28.04 -13.58
CA ASP A 55 10.99 -29.42 -13.36
C ASP A 55 12.41 -29.51 -12.76
N ALA A 56 13.11 -28.37 -12.61
CA ALA A 56 14.48 -28.33 -12.13
C ALA A 56 14.80 -27.04 -11.33
N PRO A 57 14.05 -26.75 -10.23
CA PRO A 57 14.20 -25.51 -9.48
C PRO A 57 15.48 -25.44 -8.65
N ASP A 58 16.12 -26.59 -8.34
CA ASP A 58 17.22 -26.69 -7.39
C ASP A 58 18.42 -25.79 -7.70
N ALA A 59 18.78 -25.63 -8.98
CA ALA A 59 19.88 -24.76 -9.36
C ALA A 59 19.57 -23.28 -9.07
N VAL A 60 18.30 -22.88 -9.21
CA VAL A 60 17.83 -21.52 -8.91
C VAL A 60 17.76 -21.30 -7.40
N LEU A 61 17.27 -22.29 -6.65
CA LEU A 61 17.19 -22.25 -5.19
C LEU A 61 18.58 -22.21 -4.54
N ALA A 62 19.51 -23.05 -4.98
CA ALA A 62 20.91 -23.01 -4.52
C ALA A 62 21.59 -21.67 -4.85
N ALA A 63 21.21 -21.04 -5.96
CA ALA A 63 21.66 -19.68 -6.27
C ALA A 63 21.12 -18.66 -5.28
N ALA A 64 19.84 -18.73 -4.93
CA ALA A 64 19.22 -17.86 -3.92
C ALA A 64 19.90 -18.03 -2.55
N GLU A 65 20.06 -19.26 -2.07
CA GLU A 65 20.69 -19.58 -0.79
C GLU A 65 22.11 -18.99 -0.70
N SER A 66 22.93 -19.17 -1.73
CA SER A 66 24.31 -18.64 -1.75
C SER A 66 24.41 -17.09 -1.82
N ALA A 67 23.32 -16.41 -2.15
CA ALA A 67 23.29 -14.97 -2.39
C ALA A 67 22.43 -14.21 -1.36
N ALA A 68 21.66 -14.90 -0.51
CA ALA A 68 20.76 -14.31 0.49
C ALA A 68 21.49 -13.32 1.40
N GLY A 69 22.56 -13.76 2.05
CA GLY A 69 23.40 -12.94 2.94
C GLY A 69 24.03 -11.69 2.32
N ARG A 70 24.08 -11.58 0.98
CA ARG A 70 24.61 -10.41 0.25
C ARG A 70 23.52 -9.53 -0.35
N THR A 71 22.25 -9.91 -0.21
CA THR A 71 21.10 -9.19 -0.74
C THR A 71 20.56 -8.26 0.32
N SER A 72 20.26 -7.00 -0.01
CA SER A 72 19.69 -6.03 0.97
C SER A 72 18.37 -6.52 1.57
N GLY A 73 18.13 -6.29 2.87
CA GLY A 73 16.91 -6.73 3.56
C GLY A 73 15.62 -6.21 2.91
N ARG A 74 15.63 -5.00 2.35
CA ARG A 74 14.48 -4.47 1.57
C ARG A 74 14.11 -5.37 0.37
N VAL A 75 15.09 -5.94 -0.32
CA VAL A 75 14.85 -6.84 -1.46
C VAL A 75 14.32 -8.19 -0.98
N LEU A 76 14.85 -8.70 0.14
CA LEU A 76 14.35 -9.93 0.76
C LEU A 76 12.88 -9.78 1.17
N LEU A 77 12.54 -8.71 1.90
CA LEU A 77 11.16 -8.39 2.28
C LEU A 77 10.26 -8.16 1.06
N SER A 78 10.75 -7.49 0.02
CA SER A 78 9.96 -7.28 -1.21
C SER A 78 9.66 -8.61 -1.92
N LEU A 79 10.61 -9.56 -1.93
CA LEU A 79 10.38 -10.89 -2.48
C LEU A 79 9.43 -11.69 -1.58
N ARG A 80 9.58 -11.60 -0.26
CA ARG A 80 8.72 -12.27 0.70
C ARG A 80 7.26 -11.80 0.58
N GLU A 81 7.03 -10.49 0.44
CA GLU A 81 5.70 -9.92 0.13
C GLU A 81 5.18 -10.41 -1.22
N HIS A 82 6.07 -10.46 -2.23
CA HIS A 82 5.69 -10.95 -3.55
C HIS A 82 5.21 -12.41 -3.50
N LEU A 83 5.90 -13.29 -2.76
CA LEU A 83 5.53 -14.70 -2.59
C LEU A 83 4.19 -14.88 -1.85
N LEU A 84 3.87 -14.01 -0.88
CA LEU A 84 2.53 -13.98 -0.25
C LEU A 84 1.39 -13.80 -1.27
N ASN A 85 1.67 -13.21 -2.42
CA ASN A 85 0.68 -12.93 -3.46
C ASN A 85 0.90 -13.81 -4.70
N ARG A 86 1.56 -14.97 -4.55
CA ARG A 86 1.69 -15.98 -5.62
C ARG A 86 0.68 -17.10 -5.53
N ASP A 87 -0.03 -17.22 -4.42
CA ASP A 87 -1.15 -18.14 -4.29
C ASP A 87 -2.29 -17.78 -5.26
N ALA A 88 -2.95 -18.79 -5.83
CA ALA A 88 -3.98 -18.65 -6.86
C ALA A 88 -5.24 -17.89 -6.37
N ALA A 89 -5.40 -17.73 -5.06
CA ALA A 89 -6.55 -17.08 -4.44
C ALA A 89 -6.59 -15.54 -4.62
N THR A 90 -5.50 -14.88 -5.03
CA THR A 90 -5.47 -13.41 -5.16
C THR A 90 -6.08 -12.93 -6.49
N GLY A 91 -7.40 -13.10 -6.63
CA GLY A 91 -8.37 -12.59 -7.64
C GLY A 91 -7.94 -12.26 -9.07
N GLY A 92 -6.89 -12.91 -9.58
CA GLY A 92 -6.51 -12.90 -11.00
C GLY A 92 -6.09 -11.54 -11.56
N VAL A 93 -5.82 -10.54 -10.72
CA VAL A 93 -5.36 -9.21 -11.14
C VAL A 93 -4.14 -8.77 -10.34
N ARG A 94 -3.25 -8.02 -10.99
CA ARG A 94 -2.05 -7.45 -10.39
C ARG A 94 -2.12 -5.94 -10.43
N LEU A 95 -1.91 -5.33 -9.28
CA LEU A 95 -1.66 -3.90 -9.18
C LEU A 95 -0.17 -3.61 -9.37
N PHE A 96 0.12 -2.63 -10.22
CA PHE A 96 1.41 -1.97 -10.31
C PHE A 96 1.23 -0.52 -9.92
N ALA A 97 1.90 -0.12 -8.86
CA ALA A 97 1.86 1.26 -8.40
C ALA A 97 3.29 1.80 -8.29
N ASN A 98 3.57 2.90 -8.98
CA ASN A 98 4.90 3.51 -8.98
C ASN A 98 5.13 4.36 -7.71
N ARG A 99 6.34 4.92 -7.58
CA ARG A 99 6.75 5.73 -6.43
C ARG A 99 5.91 7.00 -6.20
N VAL A 100 5.25 7.51 -7.24
CA VAL A 100 4.39 8.70 -7.16
C VAL A 100 2.90 8.35 -7.03
N GLY A 101 2.59 7.10 -6.67
CA GLY A 101 1.22 6.64 -6.46
C GLY A 101 0.43 6.36 -7.74
N ARG A 102 1.05 6.41 -8.92
CA ARG A 102 0.34 6.08 -10.17
C ARG A 102 0.08 4.58 -10.23
N GLY A 103 -1.20 4.21 -10.15
CA GLY A 103 -1.67 2.82 -10.18
C GLY A 103 -2.15 2.38 -11.56
N VAL A 104 -1.81 1.14 -11.95
CA VAL A 104 -2.40 0.43 -13.09
C VAL A 104 -2.65 -1.03 -12.69
N VAL A 105 -3.69 -1.63 -13.25
CA VAL A 105 -3.97 -3.06 -13.09
C VAL A 105 -3.82 -3.82 -14.39
N ALA A 106 -3.41 -5.08 -14.28
CA ALA A 106 -3.38 -6.03 -15.39
C ALA A 106 -3.78 -7.42 -14.89
N PRO A 107 -4.37 -8.28 -15.74
CA PRO A 107 -4.61 -9.68 -15.37
C PRO A 107 -3.32 -10.39 -14.94
N ASP A 108 -3.40 -11.25 -13.92
CA ASP A 108 -2.32 -12.16 -13.58
C ASP A 108 -2.40 -13.42 -14.45
N THR A 109 -1.56 -13.49 -15.48
CA THR A 109 -1.47 -14.64 -16.39
C THR A 109 -0.26 -15.52 -16.11
N ARG A 110 0.44 -15.31 -14.99
CA ARG A 110 1.65 -16.06 -14.67
C ARG A 110 1.31 -17.47 -14.18
N PRO A 111 1.98 -18.52 -14.71
CA PRO A 111 1.87 -19.86 -14.15
C PRO A 111 2.15 -19.88 -12.64
N PRO A 112 1.42 -20.70 -11.86
CA PRO A 112 1.67 -20.84 -10.44
C PRO A 112 3.11 -21.35 -10.20
N LEU A 113 3.63 -21.06 -9.02
CA LEU A 113 4.86 -21.69 -8.53
C LEU A 113 4.48 -22.94 -7.73
N ASP A 114 5.36 -23.93 -7.71
CA ASP A 114 5.20 -25.09 -6.83
C ASP A 114 5.17 -24.66 -5.35
N ALA A 115 4.25 -25.22 -4.57
CA ALA A 115 4.06 -24.87 -3.17
C ALA A 115 5.32 -25.15 -2.33
N GLU A 116 6.04 -26.26 -2.59
CA GLU A 116 7.27 -26.62 -1.89
C GLU A 116 8.39 -25.61 -2.19
N VAL A 117 8.45 -25.11 -3.43
CA VAL A 117 9.39 -24.05 -3.84
C VAL A 117 9.07 -22.73 -3.12
N VAL A 118 7.79 -22.37 -3.03
CA VAL A 118 7.36 -21.14 -2.32
C VAL A 118 7.67 -21.25 -0.82
N GLU A 119 7.41 -22.39 -0.20
CA GLU A 119 7.70 -22.65 1.21
C GLU A 119 9.21 -22.57 1.48
N ARG A 120 10.04 -23.28 0.70
CA ARG A 120 11.50 -23.26 0.86
C ARG A 120 12.08 -21.85 0.74
N LEU A 121 11.62 -21.05 -0.23
CA LEU A 121 12.03 -19.66 -0.35
C LEU A 121 11.53 -18.79 0.80
N THR A 122 10.29 -19.01 1.24
CA THR A 122 9.71 -18.29 2.38
C THR A 122 10.55 -18.53 3.64
N THR A 123 10.89 -19.79 3.95
CA THR A 123 11.75 -20.15 5.08
C THR A 123 13.13 -19.51 4.98
N LEU A 124 13.79 -19.61 3.81
CA LEU A 124 15.09 -18.97 3.58
C LEU A 124 15.05 -17.45 3.84
N LEU A 125 14.00 -16.78 3.36
CA LEU A 125 13.83 -15.34 3.52
C LEU A 125 13.58 -14.98 4.99
N ASP A 126 12.69 -15.69 5.67
CA ASP A 126 12.33 -15.41 7.06
C ASP A 126 13.50 -15.69 8.01
N GLU A 127 14.31 -16.73 7.75
CA GLU A 127 15.56 -17.00 8.48
C GLU A 127 16.62 -15.91 8.28
N GLU A 128 16.84 -15.49 7.02
CA GLU A 128 17.80 -14.43 6.71
C GLU A 128 17.36 -13.08 7.28
N ILE A 129 16.06 -12.77 7.26
CA ILE A 129 15.51 -11.55 7.88
C ILE A 129 15.67 -11.62 9.41
N ARG A 130 15.29 -12.75 10.04
CA ARG A 130 15.45 -12.97 11.48
C ARG A 130 16.89 -12.78 11.93
N GLY A 131 17.86 -13.33 11.19
CA GLY A 131 19.28 -13.20 11.48
C GLY A 131 19.82 -11.77 11.41
N ARG A 132 19.09 -10.83 10.78
CA ARG A 132 19.46 -9.42 10.64
C ARG A 132 18.68 -8.49 11.58
N LEU A 133 17.64 -8.99 12.24
CA LEU A 133 16.91 -8.19 13.21
C LEU A 133 17.81 -7.87 14.42
N PRO A 134 17.69 -6.65 14.99
CA PRO A 134 18.46 -6.29 16.16
C PRO A 134 18.08 -7.20 17.34
N SER A 135 19.08 -7.57 18.15
CA SER A 135 18.79 -8.25 19.42
C SER A 135 18.16 -7.24 20.38
N VAL A 136 16.92 -7.48 20.77
CA VAL A 136 16.16 -6.64 21.70
C VAL A 136 16.01 -7.36 23.04
N ARG A 137 16.05 -6.58 24.14
CA ARG A 137 15.83 -7.12 25.49
C ARG A 137 14.35 -7.44 25.74
N HIS A 138 13.49 -6.51 25.35
CA HIS A 138 12.04 -6.57 25.46
C HIS A 138 11.45 -5.70 24.35
N LEU A 139 10.75 -6.32 23.42
CA LEU A 139 9.96 -5.69 22.38
C LEU A 139 8.52 -5.51 22.85
N VAL A 140 8.01 -4.29 22.77
CA VAL A 140 6.61 -3.98 23.03
C VAL A 140 5.98 -3.44 21.76
N VAL A 141 4.90 -4.07 21.30
CA VAL A 141 4.23 -3.68 20.05
C VAL A 141 2.81 -3.20 20.35
N ASP A 142 2.49 -2.01 19.86
CA ASP A 142 1.14 -1.48 19.85
C ASP A 142 0.24 -2.36 18.97
N PRO A 143 -0.89 -2.89 19.47
CA PRO A 143 -1.83 -3.65 18.66
C PRO A 143 -2.25 -2.91 17.38
N ASP A 144 -2.43 -1.59 17.45
CA ASP A 144 -2.85 -0.76 16.29
C ASP A 144 -1.75 -0.63 15.22
N ALA A 145 -0.51 -0.99 15.54
CA ALA A 145 0.59 -1.01 14.58
C ALA A 145 0.73 -2.35 13.84
N LEU A 146 0.12 -3.44 14.32
CA LEU A 146 0.35 -4.79 13.77
C LEU A 146 -0.03 -4.89 12.29
N ASP A 147 -1.09 -4.21 11.87
CA ASP A 147 -1.58 -4.20 10.48
C ASP A 147 -1.03 -3.05 9.63
N VAL A 148 -0.05 -2.31 10.16
CA VAL A 148 0.67 -1.29 9.39
C VAL A 148 1.64 -1.97 8.42
N ALA A 149 1.52 -1.64 7.13
CA ALA A 149 2.38 -2.19 6.09
C ALA A 149 3.81 -1.65 6.19
N LEU A 150 4.80 -2.52 5.93
CA LEU A 150 6.20 -2.12 5.89
C LEU A 150 6.43 -1.14 4.71
N PRO A 151 7.15 -0.02 4.92
CA PRO A 151 7.35 1.00 3.88
C PRO A 151 8.43 0.61 2.84
N LEU A 152 8.26 -0.55 2.17
CA LEU A 152 9.24 -1.14 1.25
C LEU A 152 9.45 -0.33 -0.03
N SER A 153 8.45 0.44 -0.46
CA SER A 153 8.47 1.19 -1.72
C SER A 153 9.06 2.60 -1.64
N GLY A 154 9.40 3.07 -0.44
CA GLY A 154 10.01 4.38 -0.21
C GLY A 154 9.11 5.55 -0.62
N LYS A 155 8.47 6.20 0.37
CA LYS A 155 7.59 7.38 0.23
C LYS A 155 6.30 7.16 -0.58
N ALA A 156 5.53 6.13 -0.26
CA ALA A 156 4.15 5.97 -0.73
C ALA A 156 3.09 6.22 0.35
N ALA A 157 3.49 6.72 1.53
CA ALA A 157 2.55 7.34 2.47
C ALA A 157 2.32 8.78 1.99
N GLY A 158 1.06 9.21 1.87
CA GLY A 158 0.77 10.63 1.70
C GLY A 158 1.32 11.44 2.88
N ASN A 159 1.57 12.73 2.66
CA ASN A 159 1.88 13.61 3.79
C ASN A 159 0.59 13.95 4.53
N GLY A 160 0.61 13.93 5.86
CA GLY A 160 -0.50 14.44 6.67
C GLY A 160 -0.73 13.70 7.98
N LEU A 161 -1.89 13.97 8.59
CA LEU A 161 -2.30 13.40 9.87
C LEU A 161 -2.89 12.00 9.66
N GLY A 162 -2.51 11.03 10.49
CA GLY A 162 -3.08 9.67 10.45
C GLY A 162 -2.85 8.94 9.12
N VAL A 163 -1.79 9.31 8.39
CA VAL A 163 -1.51 8.71 7.08
C VAL A 163 -0.57 7.51 7.25
N LEU A 164 -1.06 6.33 6.87
CA LEU A 164 -0.32 5.08 6.94
C LEU A 164 0.30 4.72 5.58
N PRO A 165 1.37 3.89 5.57
CA PRO A 165 1.89 3.32 4.33
C PRO A 165 0.81 2.59 3.52
N ARG A 166 0.88 2.68 2.20
CA ARG A 166 -0.02 1.95 1.31
C ARG A 166 -0.06 0.46 1.66
N GLY A 167 -1.25 -0.09 1.78
CA GLY A 167 -1.51 -1.47 2.15
C GLY A 167 -1.81 -1.67 3.64
N SER A 168 -1.51 -0.68 4.48
CA SER A 168 -1.87 -0.71 5.90
C SER A 168 -3.37 -0.77 6.08
N VAL A 169 -3.80 -1.46 7.12
CA VAL A 169 -5.20 -1.59 7.51
C VAL A 169 -5.38 -1.05 8.93
N SER A 170 -6.50 -0.37 9.17
CA SER A 170 -6.92 0.05 10.52
C SER A 170 -8.39 -0.27 10.73
N ALA A 171 -8.78 -0.51 11.98
CA ALA A 171 -10.19 -0.59 12.35
C ALA A 171 -10.89 0.77 12.16
N VAL A 172 -12.20 0.71 11.95
CA VAL A 172 -13.06 1.88 11.79
C VAL A 172 -14.20 1.77 12.79
N ASP A 173 -13.98 2.39 13.95
CA ASP A 173 -14.92 2.37 15.07
C ASP A 173 -15.74 3.67 15.11
N GLY A 174 -16.99 3.58 14.67
CA GLY A 174 -17.92 4.70 14.66
C GLY A 174 -19.23 4.33 13.97
N GLU A 175 -20.23 5.18 14.14
CA GLU A 175 -21.56 4.96 13.53
C GLU A 175 -21.70 5.74 12.21
N LEU A 176 -21.05 6.91 12.13
CA LEU A 176 -21.05 7.76 10.95
C LEU A 176 -19.63 7.96 10.42
N LEU A 177 -19.43 7.60 9.15
CA LEU A 177 -18.22 7.87 8.39
C LEU A 177 -18.43 9.12 7.53
N ARG A 178 -17.64 10.17 7.80
CA ARG A 178 -17.66 11.42 7.01
C ARG A 178 -16.37 11.55 6.21
N PHE A 179 -16.49 11.60 4.90
CA PHE A 179 -15.40 12.00 4.01
C PHE A 179 -15.41 13.51 3.80
N PHE A 180 -14.24 14.08 3.56
CA PHE A 180 -14.11 15.45 3.12
C PHE A 180 -12.97 15.64 2.14
N VAL A 181 -13.16 16.59 1.23
CA VAL A 181 -12.10 17.16 0.40
C VAL A 181 -12.02 18.65 0.67
N TYR A 182 -10.82 19.20 0.63
CA TYR A 182 -10.57 20.63 0.53
C TYR A 182 -9.67 20.89 -0.65
N TRP A 183 -9.92 21.99 -1.37
CA TRP A 183 -8.99 22.50 -2.36
C TRP A 183 -9.07 24.03 -2.43
N ARG A 184 -7.95 24.63 -2.84
CA ARG A 184 -7.84 26.05 -3.17
C ARG A 184 -7.20 26.19 -4.54
N GLN A 185 -7.93 26.80 -5.46
CA GLN A 185 -7.45 27.01 -6.82
C GLN A 185 -6.29 28.02 -6.82
N HIS A 186 -5.30 27.83 -7.67
CA HIS A 186 -4.14 28.73 -7.76
C HIS A 186 -4.36 29.80 -8.85
N SER A 187 -4.71 29.40 -10.06
CA SER A 187 -4.75 30.31 -11.21
C SER A 187 -5.98 30.19 -12.11
N ARG A 188 -6.66 29.05 -12.08
CA ARG A 188 -7.84 28.79 -12.93
C ARG A 188 -8.96 28.28 -12.05
N THR A 189 -10.20 28.63 -12.40
CA THR A 189 -11.38 27.97 -11.81
C THR A 189 -11.18 26.47 -11.85
N THR A 190 -11.23 25.85 -10.68
CA THR A 190 -10.91 24.46 -10.47
C THR A 190 -11.99 23.82 -9.64
N ASP A 191 -12.40 22.65 -10.11
CA ASP A 191 -13.58 21.95 -9.67
C ASP A 191 -13.18 20.52 -9.32
N PHE A 192 -13.20 20.21 -8.02
CA PHE A 192 -12.85 18.91 -7.47
C PHE A 192 -14.12 18.30 -6.89
N ASP A 193 -14.54 17.17 -7.46
CA ASP A 193 -15.71 16.45 -6.98
C ASP A 193 -15.30 15.40 -5.96
N LEU A 194 -15.93 15.44 -4.79
CA LEU A 194 -15.94 14.30 -3.88
C LEU A 194 -16.99 13.28 -4.35
N SER A 195 -16.62 12.01 -4.36
CA SER A 195 -17.59 10.94 -4.62
C SER A 195 -17.25 9.69 -3.83
N VAL A 196 -18.25 8.84 -3.64
CA VAL A 196 -18.10 7.51 -3.06
C VAL A 196 -18.69 6.50 -4.02
N LEU A 197 -17.91 5.48 -4.36
CA LEU A 197 -18.39 4.28 -5.04
C LEU A 197 -18.63 3.19 -3.98
N LEU A 198 -19.80 2.56 -4.04
CA LEU A 198 -20.23 1.46 -3.17
C LEU A 198 -20.28 0.18 -4.01
N LEU A 199 -19.69 -0.90 -3.51
CA LEU A 199 -19.65 -2.19 -4.19
C LEU A 199 -20.01 -3.33 -3.22
N ASP A 200 -20.54 -4.42 -3.78
CA ASP A 200 -20.70 -5.68 -3.06
C ASP A 200 -19.35 -6.39 -2.82
N GLU A 201 -19.37 -7.49 -2.07
CA GLU A 201 -18.20 -8.33 -1.77
C GLU A 201 -17.49 -8.91 -3.03
N GLN A 202 -18.19 -9.00 -4.16
CA GLN A 202 -17.63 -9.39 -5.46
C GLN A 202 -17.15 -8.19 -6.31
N TYR A 203 -17.11 -6.99 -5.73
CA TYR A 203 -16.77 -5.71 -6.38
C TYR A 203 -17.73 -5.34 -7.53
N GLY A 204 -18.96 -5.85 -7.48
CA GLY A 204 -20.06 -5.64 -8.41
C GLY A 204 -21.10 -4.64 -7.90
N ALA A 205 -22.29 -4.70 -8.53
CA ALA A 205 -23.49 -3.91 -8.21
C ALA A 205 -23.23 -2.44 -7.80
N PRO A 206 -22.57 -1.63 -8.66
CA PRO A 206 -22.09 -0.32 -8.24
C PRO A 206 -23.22 0.67 -7.97
N GLU A 207 -23.28 1.17 -6.74
CA GLU A 207 -24.01 2.37 -6.34
C GLU A 207 -23.01 3.51 -6.06
N TRP A 208 -23.46 4.77 -6.07
CA TRP A 208 -22.54 5.89 -5.79
C TRP A 208 -23.24 7.11 -5.19
N LEU A 209 -22.45 7.92 -4.49
CA LEU A 209 -22.79 9.30 -4.11
C LEU A 209 -21.82 10.28 -4.77
N SER A 210 -22.35 11.39 -5.27
CA SER A 210 -21.63 12.46 -5.98
C SER A 210 -22.53 13.69 -6.13
N TYR A 211 -22.02 14.75 -6.74
CA TYR A 211 -22.83 15.92 -7.11
C TYR A 211 -24.07 15.58 -7.97
N THR A 212 -24.01 14.52 -8.79
CA THR A 212 -25.14 14.02 -9.60
C THR A 212 -26.13 13.14 -8.83
N ASN A 213 -25.75 12.64 -7.65
CA ASN A 213 -26.56 11.76 -6.82
C ASN A 213 -26.31 12.03 -5.32
N LEU A 214 -26.97 13.07 -4.80
CA LEU A 214 -26.68 13.64 -3.48
C LEU A 214 -27.11 12.75 -2.30
N THR A 215 -27.98 11.76 -2.54
CA THR A 215 -28.49 10.85 -1.49
C THR A 215 -28.64 9.44 -2.04
N THR A 216 -27.98 8.46 -1.43
CA THR A 216 -28.08 7.03 -1.78
C THR A 216 -27.57 6.20 -0.62
N ALA A 217 -28.09 4.98 -0.43
CA ALA A 217 -27.65 4.02 0.58
C ALA A 217 -27.49 4.60 2.01
N GLY A 218 -28.43 5.46 2.43
CA GLY A 218 -28.36 6.13 3.75
C GLY A 218 -27.29 7.22 3.87
N GLY A 219 -26.58 7.52 2.78
CA GLY A 219 -25.57 8.57 2.69
C GLY A 219 -26.10 9.91 2.18
N ARG A 220 -25.32 10.97 2.41
CA ARG A 220 -25.65 12.34 1.99
C ARG A 220 -24.41 13.12 1.57
N HIS A 221 -24.48 13.76 0.40
CA HIS A 221 -23.52 14.73 -0.09
C HIS A 221 -23.87 16.15 0.39
N SER A 222 -22.86 17.01 0.62
CA SER A 222 -23.05 18.41 1.03
C SER A 222 -23.57 19.34 -0.05
N GLY A 223 -23.73 18.86 -1.29
CA GLY A 223 -23.84 19.71 -2.49
C GLY A 223 -22.50 19.89 -3.20
N ASP A 224 -22.54 20.63 -4.31
CA ASP A 224 -21.48 20.79 -5.31
C ASP A 224 -20.90 22.21 -5.27
N ILE A 225 -19.57 22.32 -5.17
CA ILE A 225 -18.86 23.59 -5.26
C ILE A 225 -17.91 23.57 -6.45
N THR A 226 -18.20 24.38 -7.47
CA THR A 226 -17.45 24.37 -8.75
C THR A 226 -16.30 25.39 -8.84
N SER A 227 -16.06 26.19 -7.79
CA SER A 227 -14.97 27.17 -7.73
C SER A 227 -14.51 27.43 -6.29
N ALA A 228 -13.19 27.54 -6.09
CA ALA A 228 -12.56 27.65 -4.77
C ALA A 228 -11.41 28.67 -4.70
N PRO A 229 -11.63 29.96 -5.03
CA PRO A 229 -10.58 31.00 -4.97
C PRO A 229 -9.98 31.18 -3.57
N ASP A 230 -10.85 31.15 -2.55
CA ASP A 230 -10.47 31.26 -1.13
C ASP A 230 -10.43 29.90 -0.42
N GLY A 231 -10.52 28.82 -1.20
CA GLY A 231 -10.69 27.46 -0.72
C GLY A 231 -12.16 27.03 -0.62
N ALA A 232 -12.41 25.75 -0.82
CA ALA A 232 -13.73 25.12 -0.70
C ALA A 232 -13.61 23.73 -0.09
N SER A 233 -14.70 23.24 0.48
CA SER A 233 -14.79 21.86 0.97
C SER A 233 -16.13 21.23 0.64
N GLU A 234 -16.06 19.95 0.29
CA GLU A 234 -17.23 19.08 0.16
C GLU A 234 -17.14 17.94 1.17
N PHE A 235 -18.31 17.41 1.53
CA PHE A 235 -18.47 16.36 2.51
C PHE A 235 -19.43 15.28 2.01
N ILE A 236 -19.12 14.02 2.31
CA ILE A 236 -20.05 12.90 2.17
C ILE A 236 -20.17 12.20 3.51
N ASP A 237 -21.40 12.09 4.00
CA ASP A 237 -21.77 11.36 5.21
C ASP A 237 -22.32 9.97 4.85
N LEU A 238 -21.86 8.92 5.53
CA LEU A 238 -22.38 7.56 5.44
C LEU A 238 -22.68 7.01 6.84
N ALA A 239 -23.94 6.68 7.10
CA ALA A 239 -24.33 5.96 8.31
C ALA A 239 -24.02 4.47 8.12
N LEU A 240 -23.00 3.95 8.81
CA LEU A 240 -22.42 2.63 8.57
C LEU A 240 -23.37 1.47 8.88
N ASP A 241 -24.37 1.71 9.75
CA ASP A 241 -25.48 0.80 10.05
C ASP A 241 -26.49 0.65 8.90
N ARG A 242 -26.52 1.60 7.96
CA ARG A 242 -27.43 1.64 6.81
C ARG A 242 -26.77 1.31 5.49
N VAL A 243 -25.44 1.24 5.43
CA VAL A 243 -24.71 0.87 4.22
C VAL A 243 -24.77 -0.64 4.06
N SER A 244 -25.54 -1.13 3.08
CA SER A 244 -25.60 -2.56 2.74
C SER A 244 -24.41 -3.04 1.92
N ALA A 245 -23.64 -2.14 1.33
CA ALA A 245 -22.43 -2.46 0.59
C ALA A 245 -21.34 -3.04 1.50
N ASP A 246 -20.42 -3.80 0.90
CA ASP A 246 -19.28 -4.42 1.58
C ASP A 246 -17.98 -3.64 1.36
N VAL A 247 -17.94 -2.82 0.31
CA VAL A 247 -16.79 -2.02 -0.08
C VAL A 247 -17.21 -0.57 -0.33
N ILE A 248 -16.53 0.38 0.33
CA ILE A 248 -16.72 1.82 0.16
C ILE A 248 -15.42 2.42 -0.37
N VAL A 249 -15.50 3.08 -1.53
CA VAL A 249 -14.34 3.67 -2.20
C VAL A 249 -14.56 5.18 -2.32
N PRO A 250 -14.09 5.99 -1.37
CA PRO A 250 -14.06 7.43 -1.56
C PRO A 250 -13.03 7.79 -2.62
N GLN A 251 -13.41 8.71 -3.50
CA GLN A 251 -12.53 9.19 -4.56
C GLN A 251 -12.76 10.68 -4.82
N VAL A 252 -11.66 11.37 -5.16
CA VAL A 252 -11.69 12.77 -5.56
C VAL A 252 -11.40 12.84 -7.05
N ASN A 253 -12.32 13.41 -7.82
CA ASN A 253 -12.16 13.61 -9.26
C ASN A 253 -11.84 15.07 -9.54
N VAL A 254 -10.84 15.31 -10.37
CA VAL A 254 -10.63 16.63 -10.95
C VAL A 254 -11.60 16.77 -12.11
N TYR A 255 -12.79 17.31 -11.85
CA TYR A 255 -13.80 17.55 -12.87
C TYR A 255 -13.26 18.52 -13.92
N SER A 256 -12.72 19.65 -13.49
CA SER A 256 -12.14 20.65 -14.39
C SER A 256 -11.02 21.46 -13.73
N GLY A 257 -10.25 22.20 -14.54
CA GLY A 257 -9.23 23.12 -14.03
C GLY A 257 -7.85 22.50 -13.74
N GLU A 258 -7.26 22.91 -12.63
CA GLU A 258 -5.92 22.53 -12.17
C GLU A 258 -5.89 21.10 -11.63
N GLY A 259 -4.76 20.42 -11.77
CA GLY A 259 -4.59 19.08 -11.19
C GLY A 259 -4.08 19.16 -9.75
N PHE A 260 -4.03 18.01 -9.06
CA PHE A 260 -3.55 17.88 -7.67
C PHE A 260 -2.17 18.53 -7.41
N GLU A 261 -1.26 18.50 -8.39
CA GLU A 261 0.07 19.11 -8.28
C GLU A 261 0.10 20.62 -8.57
N LYS A 262 -0.99 21.19 -9.11
CA LYS A 262 -1.06 22.58 -9.60
C LYS A 262 -1.93 23.49 -8.75
N VAL A 263 -2.96 22.95 -8.09
CA VAL A 263 -3.77 23.71 -7.13
C VAL A 263 -2.89 24.20 -5.97
N GLU A 264 -3.24 25.35 -5.40
CA GLU A 264 -2.47 25.97 -4.31
C GLU A 264 -2.43 25.01 -3.12
N GLU A 265 -3.60 24.50 -2.72
CA GLU A 265 -3.77 23.55 -1.63
C GLU A 265 -4.80 22.50 -2.02
N SER A 266 -4.57 21.24 -1.63
CA SER A 266 -5.65 20.25 -1.62
C SER A 266 -5.33 19.08 -0.69
N PHE A 267 -6.35 18.59 0.00
CA PHE A 267 -6.27 17.43 0.86
C PHE A 267 -7.61 16.69 0.93
N PHE A 268 -7.52 15.41 1.26
CA PHE A 268 -8.64 14.55 1.53
C PHE A 268 -8.52 14.02 2.96
N GLY A 269 -9.65 13.76 3.61
CA GLY A 269 -9.65 13.04 4.87
C GLY A 269 -10.96 12.39 5.19
N PHE A 270 -10.97 11.69 6.32
CA PHE A 270 -12.19 11.12 6.88
C PHE A 270 -12.26 11.32 8.40
N MET A 271 -13.48 11.31 8.91
CA MET A 271 -13.82 11.41 10.31
C MET A 271 -14.76 10.29 10.71
N LEU A 272 -14.71 9.94 11.99
CA LEU A 272 -15.68 9.08 12.63
C LEU A 272 -16.46 9.89 13.66
N ARG A 273 -17.78 9.70 13.69
CA ARG A 273 -18.67 10.40 14.61
C ARG A 273 -19.63 9.40 15.26
N GLY A 274 -19.97 9.69 16.52
CA GLY A 274 -21.09 9.03 17.20
C GLY A 274 -22.41 9.71 16.85
N ALA A 275 -23.54 9.02 17.04
CA ALA A 275 -24.88 9.52 16.78
C ALA A 275 -25.16 10.89 17.42
N GLU A 276 -24.55 11.20 18.57
CA GLU A 276 -24.79 12.46 19.27
C GLU A 276 -24.13 13.69 18.60
N GLN A 277 -23.24 13.47 17.63
CA GLN A 277 -22.53 14.52 16.90
C GLN A 277 -23.17 14.87 15.54
N HIS A 278 -24.38 14.36 15.26
CA HIS A 278 -25.16 14.72 14.09
C HIS A 278 -25.47 16.22 14.08
N GLY A 279 -24.91 16.96 13.10
CA GLY A 279 -25.28 18.36 12.81
C GLY A 279 -24.17 19.42 12.93
N ARG A 280 -22.99 19.12 13.51
CA ARG A 280 -21.85 20.06 13.49
C ARG A 280 -21.16 20.07 12.11
N PRO A 281 -20.82 21.23 11.52
CA PRO A 281 -20.18 21.28 10.20
C PRO A 281 -18.83 20.54 10.13
N PHE A 282 -17.97 20.71 11.14
CA PHE A 282 -16.63 20.09 11.19
C PHE A 282 -16.11 20.07 12.64
N GLU A 283 -15.51 18.96 13.09
CA GLU A 283 -14.88 18.86 14.41
C GLU A 283 -13.47 18.28 14.24
N ALA A 284 -12.44 19.11 14.43
CA ALA A 284 -11.07 18.73 14.08
C ALA A 284 -10.55 17.52 14.89
N ARG A 285 -11.05 17.33 16.12
CA ARG A 285 -10.64 16.23 17.01
C ARG A 285 -11.15 14.87 16.54
N THR A 286 -12.15 14.83 15.66
CA THR A 286 -12.72 13.57 15.14
C THR A 286 -12.09 13.15 13.81
N VAL A 287 -11.11 13.93 13.30
CA VAL A 287 -10.37 13.60 12.08
C VAL A 287 -9.45 12.42 12.38
N GLN A 288 -9.72 11.29 11.72
CA GLN A 288 -8.88 10.10 11.80
C GLN A 288 -7.68 10.23 10.86
N MET A 289 -7.93 10.75 9.66
CA MET A 289 -6.91 10.90 8.63
C MET A 289 -7.15 12.16 7.82
N LYS A 290 -6.06 12.86 7.50
CA LYS A 290 -6.01 13.95 6.53
C LYS A 290 -4.72 13.81 5.73
N SER A 291 -4.82 13.49 4.44
CA SER A 291 -3.70 13.39 3.52
C SER A 291 -3.74 14.50 2.50
N ASP A 292 -2.59 15.11 2.25
CA ASP A 292 -2.37 15.95 1.08
C ASP A 292 -2.73 15.16 -0.19
N LEU A 293 -3.43 15.82 -1.11
CA LEU A 293 -3.71 15.29 -2.44
C LEU A 293 -2.66 15.86 -3.40
N ARG A 294 -1.50 15.19 -3.44
CA ARG A 294 -0.41 15.52 -4.36
C ARG A 294 -0.04 14.28 -5.14
N GLY A 295 -0.24 14.33 -6.45
CA GLY A 295 0.19 13.24 -7.32
C GLY A 295 -0.27 13.36 -8.77
N PRO A 296 0.31 12.54 -9.65
CA PRO A 296 0.04 12.61 -11.08
C PRO A 296 -1.27 11.92 -11.40
N GLY A 297 -2.22 12.66 -11.95
CA GLY A 297 -3.50 12.08 -12.35
C GLY A 297 -4.63 13.08 -12.34
N ARG A 298 -5.84 12.55 -12.45
CA ARG A 298 -7.10 13.30 -12.41
C ARG A 298 -8.15 12.64 -11.51
N VAL A 299 -7.86 11.46 -10.97
CA VAL A 299 -8.69 10.76 -9.99
C VAL A 299 -7.77 10.30 -8.87
N ALA A 300 -8.10 10.61 -7.63
CA ALA A 300 -7.39 10.14 -6.45
C ALA A 300 -8.25 9.10 -5.72
N LEU A 301 -7.64 7.97 -5.37
CA LEU A 301 -8.18 6.91 -4.51
C LEU A 301 -7.31 6.84 -3.25
N PRO A 302 -7.66 7.60 -2.19
CA PRO A 302 -6.84 7.65 -0.98
C PRO A 302 -6.93 6.36 -0.17
N LEU A 303 -8.14 5.82 -0.05
CA LEU A 303 -8.52 4.73 0.84
C LEU A 303 -9.60 3.85 0.19
N VAL A 304 -9.76 2.66 0.74
CA VAL A 304 -10.95 1.82 0.57
C VAL A 304 -11.36 1.31 1.95
N PHE A 305 -12.65 1.18 2.18
CA PHE A 305 -13.19 0.59 3.39
C PHE A 305 -13.86 -0.73 3.04
N THR A 306 -13.61 -1.75 3.84
CA THR A 306 -14.15 -3.11 3.63
C THR A 306 -14.70 -3.67 4.93
N ARG A 307 -15.67 -4.57 4.86
CA ARG A 307 -16.09 -5.37 6.01
C ARG A 307 -15.07 -6.46 6.30
N GLY A 308 -14.63 -6.56 7.55
CA GLY A 308 -13.85 -7.70 8.04
C GLY A 308 -14.74 -8.92 8.30
N ASP A 309 -14.11 -10.07 8.55
CA ASP A 309 -14.83 -11.33 8.83
C ASP A 309 -15.70 -11.26 10.10
N ASP A 310 -15.36 -10.36 11.02
CA ASP A 310 -16.12 -10.06 12.24
C ASP A 310 -17.25 -9.02 12.04
N GLY A 311 -17.44 -8.57 10.79
CA GLY A 311 -18.44 -7.59 10.40
C GLY A 311 -18.05 -6.13 10.65
N ARG A 312 -16.90 -5.86 11.29
CA ARG A 312 -16.42 -4.49 11.53
C ARG A 312 -15.88 -3.87 10.24
N TRP A 313 -15.95 -2.55 10.15
CA TRP A 313 -15.35 -1.82 9.04
C TRP A 313 -13.85 -1.68 9.24
N LEU A 314 -13.10 -1.88 8.16
CA LEU A 314 -11.66 -1.72 8.09
C LEU A 314 -11.34 -0.68 7.02
N ALA A 315 -10.39 0.22 7.28
CA ALA A 315 -9.86 1.16 6.31
C ALA A 315 -8.51 0.66 5.79
N LYS A 316 -8.34 0.59 4.47
CA LYS A 316 -7.08 0.20 3.81
C LYS A 316 -6.51 1.34 2.98
N TRP A 317 -5.25 1.70 3.24
CA TRP A 317 -4.57 2.83 2.61
C TRP A 317 -4.14 2.49 1.18
N LEU A 318 -4.57 3.30 0.21
CA LEU A 318 -4.28 3.09 -1.21
C LEU A 318 -3.28 4.12 -1.76
N HIS A 319 -3.54 5.41 -1.52
CA HIS A 319 -2.77 6.54 -2.07
C HIS A 319 -2.52 6.44 -3.58
N LEU A 320 -3.54 6.04 -4.33
CA LEU A 320 -3.43 5.88 -5.77
C LEU A 320 -3.92 7.11 -6.50
N HIS A 321 -3.18 7.50 -7.53
CA HIS A 321 -3.60 8.50 -8.50
C HIS A 321 -3.75 7.84 -9.87
N LEU A 322 -4.94 7.98 -10.45
CA LEU A 322 -5.27 7.37 -11.72
C LEU A 322 -5.25 8.41 -12.84
N LYS A 323 -4.96 7.92 -14.04
CA LYS A 323 -5.17 8.73 -15.24
C LYS A 323 -6.68 8.93 -15.40
N GLY A 324 -7.06 10.16 -15.71
CA GLY A 324 -8.42 10.49 -16.15
C GLY A 324 -8.38 11.30 -17.44
N HIS A 325 -9.55 11.78 -17.84
CA HIS A 325 -9.71 12.71 -18.94
C HIS A 325 -9.19 14.10 -18.55
N PRO A 326 -8.87 14.98 -19.52
CA PRO A 326 -8.48 16.36 -19.23
C PRO A 326 -9.55 17.15 -18.47
N HIS A 327 -10.83 16.81 -18.67
CA HIS A 327 -12.02 17.42 -18.10
C HIS A 327 -13.13 16.36 -17.93
N PHE A 328 -14.15 16.68 -17.15
CA PHE A 328 -15.37 15.88 -16.91
C PHE A 328 -15.10 14.50 -16.30
N ASN A 329 -14.13 14.42 -15.37
CA ASN A 329 -13.91 13.20 -14.60
C ASN A 329 -15.00 13.06 -13.56
N GLN A 330 -15.71 11.92 -13.59
CA GLN A 330 -16.83 11.63 -12.70
C GLN A 330 -16.84 10.13 -12.37
N VAL A 331 -17.45 9.76 -11.24
CA VAL A 331 -17.52 8.37 -10.75
C VAL A 331 -18.17 7.42 -11.75
N GLU A 332 -19.21 7.88 -12.44
CA GLU A 332 -19.97 7.10 -13.42
C GLU A 332 -19.10 6.67 -14.60
N GLY A 333 -18.14 7.52 -14.98
CA GLY A 333 -17.23 7.29 -16.10
C GLY A 333 -16.08 6.33 -15.76
N ASN A 334 -15.72 6.19 -14.49
CA ASN A 334 -14.55 5.42 -14.06
C ASN A 334 -14.85 4.17 -13.22
N ARG A 335 -16.11 3.94 -12.82
CA ARG A 335 -16.55 2.84 -11.93
C ARG A 335 -15.96 1.46 -12.23
N VAL A 336 -15.93 1.04 -13.50
CA VAL A 336 -15.44 -0.31 -13.88
C VAL A 336 -13.93 -0.40 -13.64
N THR A 337 -13.17 0.62 -14.06
CA THR A 337 -11.72 0.65 -13.87
C THR A 337 -11.37 0.80 -12.38
N THR A 338 -12.13 1.60 -11.64
CA THR A 338 -11.98 1.75 -10.18
C THR A 338 -12.26 0.43 -9.47
N ALA A 339 -13.36 -0.27 -9.77
CA ALA A 339 -13.70 -1.55 -9.16
C ALA A 339 -12.62 -2.63 -9.40
N MET A 340 -12.14 -2.77 -10.65
CA MET A 340 -11.05 -3.70 -10.97
C MET A 340 -9.75 -3.37 -10.23
N LEU A 341 -9.46 -2.08 -10.07
CA LEU A 341 -8.26 -1.62 -9.38
C LEU A 341 -8.35 -1.83 -7.87
N VAL A 342 -9.49 -1.49 -7.28
CA VAL A 342 -9.80 -1.67 -5.86
C VAL A 342 -9.72 -3.15 -5.51
N ARG A 343 -10.32 -4.02 -6.32
CA ARG A 343 -10.18 -5.47 -6.16
C ARG A 343 -8.72 -5.90 -6.06
N GLY A 344 -7.90 -5.50 -7.02
CA GLY A 344 -6.48 -5.89 -7.07
C GLY A 344 -5.61 -5.34 -5.94
N ILE A 345 -6.06 -4.32 -5.19
CA ILE A 345 -5.34 -3.81 -4.01
C ILE A 345 -5.93 -4.30 -2.69
N VAL A 346 -7.25 -4.48 -2.61
CA VAL A 346 -7.92 -5.03 -1.42
C VAL A 346 -7.46 -6.46 -1.21
N GLU A 347 -7.50 -7.30 -2.24
CA GLU A 347 -7.09 -8.71 -2.17
C GLU A 347 -5.56 -8.88 -2.05
N ARG A 348 -4.79 -7.84 -2.38
CA ARG A 348 -3.33 -7.88 -2.22
C ARG A 348 -2.94 -7.85 -0.74
N ARG A 349 -2.15 -8.83 -0.33
CA ARG A 349 -1.51 -8.88 0.99
C ARG A 349 -0.21 -8.08 0.99
N TYR A 350 0.02 -7.35 2.08
CA TYR A 350 1.25 -6.59 2.32
C TYR A 350 1.97 -7.20 3.51
N LEU A 351 3.31 -7.12 3.54
CA LEU A 351 4.02 -7.44 4.79
C LEU A 351 3.79 -6.32 5.78
N THR A 352 3.49 -6.68 7.03
CA THR A 352 3.15 -5.73 8.08
C THR A 352 4.18 -5.74 9.20
N ILE A 353 4.03 -4.81 10.14
CA ILE A 353 4.76 -4.83 11.41
C ILE A 353 4.49 -6.12 12.19
N GLY A 354 3.27 -6.64 12.14
CA GLY A 354 2.92 -7.93 12.75
C GLY A 354 3.82 -9.06 12.27
N HIS A 355 4.01 -9.18 10.95
CA HIS A 355 4.95 -10.16 10.40
C HIS A 355 6.38 -9.96 10.92
N LEU A 356 6.86 -8.71 11.00
CA LEU A 356 8.20 -8.45 11.51
C LEU A 356 8.31 -8.81 13.01
N ALA A 357 7.27 -8.52 13.80
CA ALA A 357 7.19 -8.84 15.22
C ALA A 357 7.22 -10.36 15.45
N GLU A 358 6.57 -11.15 14.60
CA GLU A 358 6.62 -12.62 14.64
C GLU A 358 8.02 -13.20 14.39
N LEU A 359 8.91 -12.45 13.74
CA LEU A 359 10.30 -12.87 13.53
C LEU A 359 11.21 -12.58 14.74
N PHE A 360 10.77 -11.75 15.70
CA PHE A 360 11.47 -11.57 16.97
C PHE A 360 11.23 -12.76 17.92
N ASP A 361 12.06 -12.87 18.96
CA ASP A 361 11.88 -13.90 20.00
C ASP A 361 10.54 -13.68 20.72
N ALA A 362 9.64 -14.68 20.67
CA ALA A 362 8.33 -14.63 21.29
C ALA A 362 8.41 -14.36 22.81
N ASP A 363 9.38 -14.97 23.50
CA ASP A 363 9.60 -14.78 24.95
C ASP A 363 9.99 -13.35 25.34
N LYS A 364 10.42 -12.54 24.37
CA LYS A 364 10.84 -11.14 24.57
C LYS A 364 9.84 -10.15 24.00
N THR A 365 8.73 -10.62 23.44
CA THR A 365 7.76 -9.77 22.73
C THR A 365 6.44 -9.75 23.50
N SER A 366 5.92 -8.55 23.76
CA SER A 366 4.60 -8.37 24.37
C SER A 366 3.81 -7.30 23.64
N LEU A 367 2.49 -7.39 23.70
CA LEU A 367 1.63 -6.31 23.23
C LEU A 367 1.58 -5.19 24.26
N TRP A 368 1.44 -3.95 23.79
CA TRP A 368 1.17 -2.80 24.63
C TRP A 368 -0.21 -2.93 25.28
N ASP A 369 -0.28 -2.74 26.59
CA ASP A 369 -1.50 -2.87 27.40
C ASP A 369 -2.02 -1.51 27.92
N GLY A 370 -1.43 -0.40 27.45
CA GLY A 370 -1.71 0.94 27.95
C GLY A 370 -0.80 1.42 29.07
N ARG A 371 0.11 0.59 29.61
CA ARG A 371 0.99 0.95 30.73
C ARG A 371 2.46 0.91 30.33
N ALA A 372 3.16 2.01 30.60
CA ALA A 372 4.60 2.09 30.37
C ALA A 372 5.35 1.04 31.21
N PRO A 373 6.19 0.19 30.60
CA PRO A 373 7.08 -0.71 31.33
C PRO A 373 8.00 0.07 32.27
N GLY A 374 8.33 -0.52 33.41
CA GLY A 374 9.19 0.09 34.43
C GLY A 374 10.68 0.21 34.05
N GLY A 375 11.05 -0.06 32.80
CA GLY A 375 12.43 -0.03 32.31
C GLY A 375 12.51 0.17 30.80
N PRO A 376 13.72 0.27 30.23
CA PRO A 376 13.92 0.49 28.82
C PRO A 376 13.44 -0.69 27.97
N VAL A 377 12.71 -0.38 26.91
CA VAL A 377 12.19 -1.34 25.93
C VAL A 377 12.46 -0.86 24.50
N THR A 378 12.29 -1.76 23.54
CA THR A 378 12.07 -1.38 22.14
C THR A 378 10.57 -1.31 21.93
N TYR A 379 10.04 -0.15 21.55
CA TYR A 379 8.63 0.06 21.30
C TYR A 379 8.37 0.26 19.80
N ILE A 380 7.35 -0.40 19.26
CA ILE A 380 6.83 -0.17 17.92
C ILE A 380 5.35 0.21 18.04
N GLY A 381 4.96 1.38 17.55
CA GLY A 381 3.57 1.83 17.58
C GLY A 381 3.27 2.96 16.61
N LEU A 382 2.05 3.50 16.65
CA LEU A 382 1.70 4.64 15.80
C LEU A 382 2.33 5.95 16.30
N GLU A 383 2.31 6.14 17.62
CA GLU A 383 2.88 7.29 18.34
C GLU A 383 3.70 6.83 19.55
N ARG A 384 4.51 7.72 20.13
CA ARG A 384 5.27 7.41 21.36
C ARG A 384 4.32 7.50 22.57
N PRO A 385 4.18 6.44 23.39
CA PRO A 385 3.40 6.51 24.62
C PRO A 385 4.01 7.46 25.65
N GLU A 386 3.16 8.12 26.42
CA GLU A 386 3.58 8.89 27.59
C GLU A 386 4.18 7.97 28.67
N GLY A 387 5.17 8.48 29.41
CA GLY A 387 5.79 7.74 30.53
C GLY A 387 6.75 6.62 30.13
N LEU A 388 6.98 6.38 28.83
CA LEU A 388 7.98 5.42 28.38
C LEU A 388 9.39 5.86 28.80
N HIS A 389 10.18 4.93 29.35
CA HIS A 389 11.55 5.18 29.81
C HIS A 389 12.39 5.93 28.75
N GLU A 390 13.26 6.85 29.19
CA GLU A 390 14.05 7.73 28.31
C GLU A 390 14.98 6.96 27.38
N ASP A 391 15.64 5.92 27.90
CA ASP A 391 16.51 5.00 27.14
C ASP A 391 15.76 4.02 26.23
N SER A 392 14.42 4.08 26.16
CA SER A 392 13.67 3.21 25.24
C SER A 392 13.89 3.60 23.79
N GLN A 393 14.16 2.61 22.95
CA GLN A 393 14.19 2.77 21.50
C GLN A 393 12.75 2.78 20.99
N VAL A 394 12.40 3.78 20.18
CA VAL A 394 11.01 3.98 19.73
C VAL A 394 10.94 4.06 18.22
N PHE A 395 10.13 3.20 17.63
CA PHE A 395 9.77 3.19 16.22
C PHE A 395 8.30 3.56 16.07
N THR A 396 8.05 4.66 15.37
CA THR A 396 6.73 5.19 15.03
C THR A 396 6.62 5.39 13.53
N LEU A 397 5.47 5.82 13.03
CA LEU A 397 5.25 6.13 11.60
C LEU A 397 6.35 7.01 10.99
N GLN A 398 6.99 7.87 11.78
CA GLN A 398 8.05 8.78 11.32
C GLN A 398 9.36 8.06 10.97
N ASN A 399 9.65 6.92 11.59
CA ASN A 399 10.90 6.18 11.45
C ASN A 399 10.70 4.65 11.28
N LEU A 400 9.51 4.19 10.91
CA LEU A 400 9.25 2.76 10.59
C LEU A 400 10.21 2.19 9.54
N GLY A 401 10.75 3.03 8.66
CA GLY A 401 11.74 2.61 7.67
C GLY A 401 13.03 2.06 8.28
N ASP A 402 13.35 2.43 9.52
CA ASP A 402 14.56 2.01 10.24
C ASP A 402 14.44 0.57 10.77
N LEU A 403 13.23 0.00 10.79
CA LEU A 403 12.99 -1.41 11.08
C LEU A 403 13.34 -2.34 9.90
N ILE A 404 13.53 -1.78 8.70
CA ILE A 404 13.91 -2.57 7.52
C ILE A 404 15.38 -2.98 7.68
N PRO A 405 15.69 -4.29 7.79
CA PRO A 405 17.07 -4.72 7.94
C PRO A 405 17.93 -4.33 6.73
N ALA A 406 19.22 -4.13 6.99
CA ALA A 406 20.22 -3.74 5.98
C ALA A 406 20.25 -4.71 4.78
#